data_AF-A0A9E6VQH6-F1
#
_entry.id   AF-A0A9E6VQH6-F1
#
_cell.length_a   1.000
_cell.length_b   1.000
_cell.length_c   1.000
_cell.angle_alpha   90.00
_cell.angle_beta   90.00
_cell.angle_gamma   90.00
#
_symmetry.space_group_name_H-M   'P 1'
#
loop_
_entity.id
_entity.type
_entity.pdbx_description
1 polymer ?
#
loop_
_entity_poly.entity_id
_entity_poly.type
_entity_poly.pdbx_seq_one_letter_code
_entity_poly.pdbx_strand_id
1 'polypeptide(L)'
;MKKSIALVLLLTTSLPSCNKYPDGPSLSFRSKKSRLANSWQVQYYSENFVNKTDDFKNIFVNYNLIIGKDGNYSVSYKFLNSSDYLEMGNWTFDDPKKNVVFSRVSPSASTTSWIIMKLENDELWGRDIDTSGLVKEVHLIPR
;
A
#
# COMPACT_ATOMS: atom_id res chain seq x y z
N MET A 1 -8.22 -44.97 -47.53
CA MET A 1 -7.31 -43.87 -47.14
C MET A 1 -7.86 -43.25 -45.86
N LYS A 2 -7.26 -43.53 -44.70
CA LYS A 2 -7.77 -43.08 -43.39
C LYS A 2 -7.17 -41.71 -43.07
N LYS A 3 -8.01 -40.67 -42.99
CA LYS A 3 -7.59 -39.30 -42.65
C LYS A 3 -7.44 -39.21 -41.12
N SER A 4 -6.22 -39.04 -40.64
CA SER A 4 -5.94 -38.78 -39.22
C SER A 4 -6.22 -37.30 -38.93
N ILE A 5 -7.26 -37.02 -38.14
CA ILE A 5 -7.56 -35.70 -37.60
C ILE A 5 -6.73 -35.52 -36.34
N ALA A 6 -5.76 -34.61 -36.37
CA ALA A 6 -4.99 -34.22 -35.18
C ALA A 6 -5.86 -33.29 -34.32
N LEU A 7 -6.33 -33.79 -33.19
CA LEU A 7 -7.07 -33.03 -32.18
C LEU A 7 -6.07 -32.21 -31.34
N VAL A 8 -5.95 -30.91 -31.65
CA VAL A 8 -5.19 -29.96 -30.82
C VAL A 8 -6.01 -29.65 -29.58
N LEU A 9 -5.62 -30.24 -28.45
CA LEU A 9 -6.22 -29.99 -27.15
C LEU A 9 -5.67 -28.66 -26.60
N LEU A 10 -6.40 -27.57 -26.83
CA LEU A 10 -6.17 -26.28 -26.18
C LEU A 10 -6.53 -26.41 -24.69
N LEU A 11 -5.52 -26.73 -23.86
CA LEU A 11 -5.61 -26.65 -22.41
C LEU A 11 -5.72 -25.16 -22.01
N THR A 12 -6.94 -24.66 -21.85
CA THR A 12 -7.18 -23.38 -21.18
C THR A 12 -7.04 -23.60 -19.67
N THR A 13 -5.83 -23.48 -19.15
CA THR A 13 -5.59 -23.46 -17.71
C THR A 13 -6.09 -22.13 -17.13
N SER A 14 -7.32 -22.12 -16.63
CA SER A 14 -7.79 -21.10 -15.71
C SER A 14 -7.07 -21.28 -14.37
N LEU A 15 -5.83 -20.80 -14.28
CA LEU A 15 -5.14 -20.69 -13.00
C LEU A 15 -5.92 -19.70 -12.13
N PRO A 16 -6.39 -20.07 -10.93
CA PRO A 16 -6.85 -19.06 -9.99
C PRO A 16 -5.68 -18.11 -9.78
N SER A 17 -5.86 -16.84 -10.13
CA SER A 17 -4.82 -15.83 -9.97
C SER A 17 -4.49 -15.75 -8.49
N CYS A 18 -3.44 -16.45 -8.05
CA CYS A 18 -2.89 -16.34 -6.71
C CYS A 18 -2.20 -14.97 -6.59
N ASN A 19 -3.00 -13.91 -6.62
CA ASN A 19 -2.52 -12.56 -6.40
C ASN A 19 -2.03 -12.50 -4.96
N LYS A 20 -0.76 -12.11 -4.79
CA LYS A 20 -0.16 -12.00 -3.47
C LYS A 20 -0.85 -10.94 -2.61
N TYR A 21 -1.46 -9.96 -3.25
CA TYR A 21 -2.26 -8.90 -2.65
C TYR A 21 -3.68 -8.98 -3.20
N PRO A 22 -4.72 -8.81 -2.37
CA PRO A 22 -6.11 -8.97 -2.78
C PRO A 22 -6.48 -8.23 -4.07
N ASP A 23 -6.02 -6.99 -4.21
CA ASP A 23 -6.36 -6.09 -5.32
C ASP A 23 -5.14 -5.75 -6.21
N GLY A 24 -4.05 -6.51 -6.05
CA GLY A 24 -2.81 -6.30 -6.78
C GLY A 24 -2.72 -7.05 -8.12
N PRO A 25 -1.78 -6.67 -8.98
CA PRO A 25 -1.59 -7.32 -10.27
C PRO A 25 -1.02 -8.72 -10.07
N SER A 26 -1.36 -9.63 -10.98
CA SER A 26 -0.94 -11.04 -10.93
C SER A 26 0.57 -11.22 -11.11
N LEU A 27 1.24 -10.32 -11.83
CA LEU A 27 2.69 -10.33 -12.03
C LEU A 27 3.23 -8.90 -12.14
N SER A 28 4.34 -8.62 -11.43
CA SER A 28 5.10 -7.38 -11.57
C SER A 28 6.58 -7.72 -11.74
N PHE A 29 7.21 -7.17 -12.78
CA PHE A 29 8.65 -7.31 -13.03
C PHE A 29 9.53 -6.50 -12.07
N ARG A 30 8.94 -5.56 -11.34
CA ARG A 30 9.63 -4.76 -10.31
C ARG A 30 9.54 -5.42 -8.95
N SER A 31 10.66 -5.34 -8.21
CA SER A 31 10.72 -5.83 -6.83
C SER A 31 9.71 -5.07 -5.95
N LYS A 32 9.17 -5.74 -4.93
CA LYS A 32 8.24 -5.12 -3.97
C LYS A 32 8.82 -3.86 -3.33
N LYS A 33 10.10 -3.95 -2.92
CA LYS A 33 10.85 -2.82 -2.35
C LYS A 33 10.91 -1.64 -3.30
N SER A 34 11.10 -1.89 -4.60
CA SER A 34 11.11 -0.81 -5.60
C SER A 34 9.73 -0.24 -5.91
N ARG A 35 8.66 -1.01 -5.73
CA ARG A 35 7.28 -0.51 -5.86
C ARG A 35 6.86 0.33 -4.66
N LEU A 36 7.20 -0.11 -3.45
CA LEU A 36 6.88 0.61 -2.22
C LEU A 36 7.63 1.94 -2.10
N ALA A 37 8.90 1.95 -2.53
CA ALA A 37 9.73 3.15 -2.42
C ALA A 37 9.31 4.21 -3.44
N ASN A 38 8.59 5.22 -2.97
CA ASN A 38 8.08 6.34 -3.74
C ASN A 38 7.79 7.55 -2.82
N SER A 39 7.42 8.69 -3.41
CA SER A 39 6.73 9.77 -2.72
C SER A 39 5.24 9.61 -2.96
N TRP A 40 4.47 9.50 -1.88
CA TRP A 40 3.06 9.15 -1.90
C TRP A 40 2.20 10.28 -1.35
N GLN A 41 1.05 10.48 -1.99
CA GLN A 41 -0.04 11.35 -1.53
C GLN A 41 -1.35 10.55 -1.39
N VAL A 42 -2.24 11.01 -0.51
CA VAL A 42 -3.52 10.34 -0.25
C VAL A 42 -4.53 10.64 -1.35
N GLN A 43 -4.94 9.58 -2.05
CA GLN A 43 -6.05 9.64 -3.01
C GLN A 43 -7.38 9.33 -2.33
N TYR A 44 -7.41 8.31 -1.46
CA TYR A 44 -8.60 7.86 -0.74
C TYR A 44 -8.28 7.51 0.71
N TYR A 45 -9.22 7.80 1.61
CA TYR A 45 -9.16 7.42 3.02
C TYR A 45 -10.55 7.01 3.53
N SER A 46 -10.59 5.95 4.34
CA SER A 46 -11.82 5.53 5.03
C SER A 46 -11.59 5.01 6.43
N GLU A 47 -12.62 5.15 7.26
CA GLU A 47 -12.72 4.59 8.60
C GLU A 47 -13.98 3.73 8.68
N ASN A 48 -13.85 2.47 9.08
CA ASN A 48 -14.92 1.46 9.06
C ASN A 48 -15.69 1.46 7.73
N PHE A 49 -14.94 1.55 6.63
CA PHE A 49 -15.45 1.59 5.25
C PHE A 49 -16.30 2.82 4.88
N VAL A 50 -16.36 3.82 5.77
CA VAL A 50 -16.97 5.13 5.47
C VAL A 50 -15.90 6.03 4.88
N ASN A 51 -16.15 6.54 3.66
CA ASN A 51 -15.24 7.47 3.00
C ASN A 51 -15.10 8.76 3.82
N LYS A 52 -13.86 9.09 4.20
CA LYS A 52 -13.48 10.30 4.95
C LYS A 52 -12.33 11.03 4.26
N THR A 53 -12.24 10.91 2.94
CA THR A 53 -11.13 11.47 2.16
C THR A 53 -11.05 12.99 2.29
N ASP A 54 -12.19 13.68 2.23
CA ASP A 54 -12.23 15.15 2.33
C ASP A 54 -11.86 15.61 3.74
N ASP A 55 -12.41 14.96 4.77
CA ASP A 55 -12.04 15.21 6.18
C ASP A 55 -10.53 15.03 6.39
N PHE A 56 -9.97 13.93 5.88
CA PHE A 56 -8.54 13.65 5.96
C PHE A 56 -7.72 14.77 5.30
N LYS A 57 -8.07 15.18 4.07
CA LYS A 57 -7.32 16.21 3.34
C LYS A 57 -7.44 17.60 3.99
N ASN A 58 -8.56 17.88 4.63
CA ASN A 58 -8.77 19.12 5.37
C ASN A 58 -7.98 19.15 6.69
N ILE A 59 -7.87 18.00 7.38
CA ILE A 59 -7.13 17.89 8.65
C ILE A 59 -5.62 17.80 8.41
N PHE A 60 -5.18 16.98 7.45
CA PHE A 60 -3.77 16.68 7.14
C PHE A 60 -3.36 17.33 5.82
N VAL A 61 -3.31 18.66 5.83
CA VAL A 61 -3.06 19.47 4.63
C VAL A 61 -1.68 19.18 4.07
N ASN A 62 -1.57 19.01 2.76
CA ASN A 62 -0.32 18.68 2.05
C ASN A 62 0.37 17.38 2.50
N TYR A 63 -0.39 16.40 3.03
CA TYR A 63 0.16 15.10 3.41
C TYR A 63 1.09 14.52 2.34
N ASN A 64 2.29 14.13 2.77
CA ASN A 64 3.30 13.53 1.94
C ASN A 64 4.03 12.43 2.73
N LEU A 65 3.99 11.21 2.20
CA LEU A 65 4.70 10.05 2.73
C LEU A 65 5.83 9.68 1.75
N ILE A 66 7.08 9.80 2.19
CA ILE A 66 8.24 9.39 1.40
C ILE A 66 8.76 8.07 1.97
N ILE A 67 8.88 7.06 1.11
CA ILE A 67 9.45 5.75 1.47
C ILE A 67 10.73 5.55 0.66
N GLY A 68 11.86 5.47 1.37
CA GLY A 68 13.19 5.29 0.78
C GLY A 68 13.51 3.82 0.49
N LYS A 69 14.29 3.57 -0.57
CA LYS A 69 14.84 2.23 -0.87
C LYS A 69 15.93 1.80 0.12
N ASP A 70 16.41 2.69 0.97
CA ASP A 70 17.38 2.42 2.03
C ASP A 70 16.72 1.80 3.28
N GLY A 71 15.40 1.85 3.40
CA GLY A 71 14.67 1.35 4.57
C GLY A 71 14.14 2.46 5.48
N ASN A 72 14.36 3.73 5.12
CA ASN A 72 13.84 4.87 5.85
C ASN A 72 12.48 5.33 5.29
N TYR A 73 11.68 6.01 6.11
CA TYR A 73 10.51 6.74 5.65
C TYR A 73 10.36 8.07 6.39
N SER A 74 9.59 8.98 5.81
CA SER A 74 9.16 10.21 6.47
C SER A 74 7.73 10.57 6.10
N VAL A 75 7.00 11.18 7.05
CA VAL A 75 5.67 11.75 6.83
C VAL A 75 5.72 13.24 7.15
N SER A 76 5.11 14.07 6.31
CA SER A 76 4.96 15.50 6.54
C SER A 76 3.56 15.99 6.17
N TYR A 77 3.00 16.91 6.95
CA TYR A 77 1.73 17.59 6.68
C TYR A 77 1.61 18.85 7.55
N LYS A 78 0.61 19.70 7.24
CA LYS A 78 0.14 20.78 8.12
C LYS A 78 -1.16 20.38 8.79
N PHE A 79 -1.19 20.35 10.12
CA PHE A 79 -2.42 20.06 10.87
C PHE A 79 -3.36 21.28 10.80
N LEU A 80 -4.54 21.10 10.21
CA LEU A 80 -5.55 22.16 9.98
C LEU A 80 -4.94 23.45 9.39
N ASN A 81 -3.96 23.30 8.48
CA ASN A 81 -3.21 24.40 7.86
C ASN A 81 -2.45 25.33 8.84
N SER A 82 -2.23 24.91 10.09
CA SER A 82 -1.63 25.74 11.14
C SER A 82 -0.20 25.32 11.47
N SER A 83 -0.02 24.10 11.99
CA SER A 83 1.28 23.62 12.48
C SER A 83 1.86 22.55 11.57
N ASP A 84 3.15 22.66 11.25
CA ASP A 84 3.88 21.62 10.54
C ASP A 84 4.10 20.40 11.44
N TYR A 85 3.85 19.22 10.89
CA TYR A 85 4.19 17.94 11.48
C TYR A 85 5.24 17.26 10.61
N LEU A 86 6.25 16.67 11.26
CA LEU A 86 7.26 15.85 10.63
C LEU A 86 7.48 14.60 11.47
N GLU A 87 7.46 13.46 10.80
CA GLU A 87 7.77 12.16 11.37
C GLU A 87 8.81 11.45 10.51
N MET A 88 9.69 10.71 11.16
CA MET A 88 10.72 9.90 10.52
C MET A 88 10.85 8.54 11.21
N GLY A 89 11.20 7.52 10.43
CA GLY A 89 11.45 6.20 10.96
C GLY A 89 11.98 5.23 9.92
N ASN A 90 11.88 3.95 10.25
CA ASN A 90 12.27 2.85 9.39
C ASN A 90 11.06 2.05 8.95
N TRP A 91 11.18 1.32 7.85
CA TRP A 91 10.15 0.40 7.40
C TRP A 91 10.74 -0.97 7.08
N THR A 92 9.94 -2.01 7.29
CA THR A 92 10.26 -3.38 6.89
C THR A 92 9.04 -4.06 6.28
N PHE A 93 9.24 -5.11 5.50
CA PHE A 93 8.16 -6.05 5.20
C PHE A 93 8.16 -7.14 6.27
N ASP A 94 6.98 -7.60 6.66
CA ASP A 94 6.87 -8.86 7.39
C ASP A 94 7.28 -10.06 6.52
N ASP A 95 7.30 -11.26 7.11
CA ASP A 95 7.33 -12.51 6.36
C ASP A 95 5.90 -13.09 6.39
N PRO A 96 5.20 -13.30 5.25
CA PRO A 96 5.65 -13.42 3.87
C PRO A 96 5.57 -12.15 2.99
N LYS A 97 5.75 -10.95 3.54
CA LYS A 97 5.66 -9.65 2.85
C LYS A 97 4.24 -9.31 2.41
N LYS A 98 3.28 -9.59 3.27
CA LYS A 98 1.87 -9.18 3.16
C LYS A 98 1.63 -7.86 3.88
N ASN A 99 2.44 -7.55 4.87
CA ASN A 99 2.37 -6.31 5.63
C ASN A 99 3.63 -5.47 5.42
N VAL A 100 3.48 -4.15 5.51
CA VAL A 100 4.58 -3.22 5.71
C VAL A 100 4.49 -2.69 7.14
N VAL A 101 5.59 -2.79 7.88
CA VAL A 101 5.70 -2.33 9.25
C VAL A 101 6.49 -1.03 9.23
N PHE A 102 5.90 0.04 9.74
CA PHE A 102 6.54 1.33 9.95
C PHE A 102 6.91 1.46 11.42
N SER A 103 8.20 1.63 11.69
CA SER A 103 8.77 1.86 13.01
C SER A 103 9.20 3.31 13.11
N ARG A 104 8.34 4.14 13.69
CA ARG A 104 8.59 5.54 13.94
C ARG A 104 9.71 5.70 14.97
N VAL A 105 10.64 6.62 14.67
CA VAL A 105 11.73 7.00 15.58
C VAL A 105 11.49 8.38 16.17
N SER A 106 10.94 9.32 15.38
CA SER A 106 10.64 10.70 15.78
C SER A 106 9.26 11.10 15.24
N PRO A 107 8.44 11.87 15.98
CA PRO A 107 8.74 12.54 17.26
C PRO A 107 8.66 11.65 18.50
N SER A 108 8.08 10.46 18.39
CA SER A 108 8.05 9.47 19.48
C SER A 108 8.07 8.06 18.92
N ALA A 109 8.70 7.11 19.62
CA ALA A 109 8.77 5.74 19.13
C ALA A 109 7.38 5.09 19.10
N SER A 110 7.01 4.52 17.96
CA SER A 110 5.79 3.72 17.79
C SER A 110 5.93 2.79 16.59
N THR A 111 5.10 1.76 16.53
CA THR A 111 5.07 0.84 15.41
C THR A 111 3.64 0.70 14.89
N THR A 112 3.49 0.75 13.56
CA THR A 112 2.21 0.52 12.87
C THR A 112 2.43 -0.49 11.75
N SER A 113 1.48 -1.40 11.55
CA SER A 113 1.56 -2.43 10.51
C SER A 113 0.39 -2.27 9.55
N TRP A 114 0.69 -2.08 8.27
CA TRP A 114 -0.34 -2.00 7.23
C TRP A 114 -0.40 -3.31 6.45
N ILE A 115 -1.59 -3.89 6.39
CA ILE A 115 -1.93 -4.94 5.44
C ILE A 115 -1.92 -4.31 4.05
N ILE A 116 -1.09 -4.85 3.16
CA ILE A 116 -0.98 -4.35 1.79
C ILE A 116 -2.10 -4.98 0.96
N MET A 117 -3.06 -4.14 0.56
CA MET A 117 -4.20 -4.54 -0.28
C MET A 117 -3.84 -4.51 -1.77
N LYS A 118 -3.06 -3.49 -2.16
CA LYS A 118 -2.53 -3.29 -3.50
C LYS A 118 -1.14 -2.68 -3.42
N LEU A 119 -0.24 -3.09 -4.30
CA LEU A 119 1.08 -2.49 -4.44
C LEU A 119 1.51 -2.54 -5.90
N GLU A 120 1.44 -1.43 -6.59
CA GLU A 120 1.88 -1.21 -7.97
C GLU A 120 2.96 -0.13 -8.00
N ASN A 121 3.33 0.37 -9.19
CA ASN A 121 4.29 1.48 -9.27
C ASN A 121 3.63 2.83 -8.97
N ASP A 122 2.33 2.91 -9.20
CA ASP A 122 1.48 4.08 -9.19
C ASP A 122 0.34 3.98 -8.18
N GLU A 123 0.24 2.87 -7.46
CA GLU A 123 -0.77 2.69 -6.41
C GLU A 123 -0.20 1.90 -5.23
N LEU A 124 -0.47 2.38 -4.01
CA LEU A 124 -0.23 1.65 -2.77
C LEU A 124 -1.50 1.73 -1.92
N TRP A 125 -2.11 0.59 -1.63
CA TRP A 125 -3.29 0.52 -0.76
C TRP A 125 -2.91 -0.21 0.53
N GLY A 126 -3.14 0.45 1.66
CA GLY A 126 -2.82 -0.05 2.99
C GLY A 126 -4.04 -0.08 3.89
N ARG A 127 -4.17 -1.13 4.70
CA ARG A 127 -5.19 -1.25 5.73
C ARG A 127 -4.55 -1.45 7.10
N ASP A 128 -5.02 -0.71 8.09
CA ASP A 128 -4.64 -0.83 9.50
C ASP A 128 -5.88 -1.13 10.33
N ILE A 129 -5.74 -1.95 11.37
CA ILE A 129 -6.80 -2.25 12.34
C ILE A 129 -6.23 -1.95 13.71
N ASP A 130 -6.73 -0.88 14.35
CA ASP A 130 -6.21 -0.50 15.65
C ASP A 130 -6.73 -1.42 16.78
N THR A 131 -6.24 -1.20 18.00
CA THR A 131 -6.60 -2.02 19.17
C THR A 131 -8.08 -1.95 19.54
N SER A 132 -8.82 -0.94 19.05
CA SER A 132 -10.27 -0.83 19.24
C SER A 132 -11.09 -1.60 18.19
N GLY A 133 -10.42 -2.13 17.16
CA GLY A 133 -11.06 -2.76 16.01
C GLY A 133 -11.48 -1.77 14.92
N LEU A 134 -11.12 -0.49 15.03
CA LEU A 134 -11.36 0.50 13.98
C LEU A 134 -10.51 0.15 12.75
N VAL A 135 -11.19 -0.05 11.62
CA VAL A 135 -10.54 -0.35 10.34
C VAL A 135 -10.24 0.95 9.61
N LYS A 136 -8.98 1.22 9.33
CA LYS A 136 -8.53 2.36 8.52
C LYS A 136 -7.99 1.83 7.20
N GLU A 137 -8.40 2.43 6.10
CA GLU A 137 -7.87 2.10 4.78
C GLU A 137 -7.45 3.37 4.04
N VAL A 138 -6.28 3.32 3.41
CA VAL A 138 -5.70 4.41 2.64
C VAL A 138 -5.28 3.92 1.26
N HIS A 139 -5.62 4.68 0.23
CA HIS A 139 -5.08 4.49 -1.12
C HIS A 139 -4.19 5.67 -1.48
N LEU A 140 -2.99 5.35 -1.91
CA LEU A 140 -1.91 6.28 -2.18
C LEU A 140 -1.54 6.21 -3.65
N ILE A 141 -1.27 7.38 -4.22
CA ILE A 141 -0.72 7.54 -5.58
C ILE A 141 0.58 8.34 -5.51
N PRO A 142 1.47 8.22 -6.51
CA PRO A 142 2.67 9.05 -6.59
C PRO A 142 2.32 10.53 -6.51
N ARG A 143 3.17 11.28 -5.82
CA ARG A 143 3.13 12.74 -5.79
C ARG A 143 3.82 13.34 -7.01
#